data_AF-A0A348UQ62-F1
#
_entry.id   AF-A0A348UQ62-F1
#
_cell.length_a   1.000
_cell.length_b   1.000
_cell.length_c   1.000
_cell.angle_alpha   90.00
_cell.angle_beta   90.00
_cell.angle_gamma   90.00
#
_symmetry.space_group_name_H-M   'P 1'
#
loop_
_entity.id
_entity.type
_entity.pdbx_description
1 polymer ?
#
loop_
_entity_poly.entity_id
_entity_poly.type
_entity_poly.pdbx_seq_one_letter_code
_entity_poly.pdbx_strand_id
1 'polypeptide(L)' 'MDMTMMKPLPHPTPVTRPFWDGLAHGEVRVQQCTECKTWVFYPRS' A
#
# COMPACT_ATOMS: atom_id res chain seq x y z
N MET A 1 26.81 -8.91 16.71
CA MET A 1 26.21 -8.45 15.46
C MET A 1 24.76 -8.91 15.50
N ASP A 2 23.89 -8.11 16.11
CA ASP A 2 22.45 -8.43 16.14
C ASP A 2 21.94 -8.23 14.73
N MET A 3 21.79 -9.34 14.00
CA MET A 3 21.12 -9.38 12.71
C MET A 3 19.63 -9.25 13.01
N THR A 4 19.21 -8.07 13.47
CA THR A 4 17.82 -7.74 13.75
C THR A 4 17.04 -8.08 12.49
N MET A 5 16.30 -9.19 12.54
CA MET A 5 15.55 -9.75 11.42
C MET A 5 14.83 -8.62 10.69
N MET A 6 15.31 -8.24 9.50
CA MET A 6 14.67 -7.21 8.68
C MET A 6 13.23 -7.67 8.44
N LYS A 7 12.28 -6.96 9.05
CA LYS A 7 10.86 -7.25 8.84
C LYS A 7 10.60 -7.08 7.34
N PRO A 8 9.98 -8.06 6.67
CA PRO A 8 9.73 -7.94 5.25
C PRO A 8 8.93 -6.66 5.00
N LEU A 9 9.47 -5.81 4.15
CA LEU A 9 8.75 -4.65 3.66
C LEU A 9 7.77 -5.11 2.57
N PRO A 10 6.60 -4.47 2.45
CA PRO A 10 5.72 -4.70 1.32
C PRO A 10 6.41 -4.29 0.02
N HIS A 11 6.26 -5.09 -1.03
CA HIS A 11 6.74 -4.75 -2.37
C HIS A 11 5.60 -4.11 -3.16
N PRO A 12 5.68 -2.81 -3.52
CA PRO A 12 4.62 -2.15 -4.28
C PRO A 12 4.37 -2.82 -5.63
N THR A 13 3.18 -3.36 -5.84
CA THR A 13 2.69 -3.78 -7.16
C THR A 13 2.12 -2.58 -7.90
N PRO A 14 1.86 -2.65 -9.22
CA PRO A 14 1.17 -1.56 -9.92
C PRO A 14 -0.17 -1.18 -9.28
N VAL A 15 -0.88 -2.14 -8.69
CA VAL A 15 -2.15 -1.93 -7.99
C VAL A 15 -1.95 -1.21 -6.66
N THR A 16 -0.89 -1.53 -5.90
CA THR A 16 -0.70 -0.96 -4.56
C THR A 16 0.19 0.29 -4.54
N ARG A 17 0.93 0.56 -5.63
CA ARG A 17 1.81 1.74 -5.77
C ARG A 17 1.14 3.07 -5.46
N PRO A 18 -0.09 3.39 -5.91
CA PRO A 18 -0.71 4.68 -5.60
C PRO A 18 -0.90 4.94 -4.09
N PHE A 19 -1.15 3.88 -3.31
CA PHE A 19 -1.25 3.98 -1.86
C PHE A 19 0.11 4.30 -1.24
N TRP A 20 1.16 3.56 -1.62
CA TRP A 20 2.52 3.76 -1.11
C TRP A 20 3.09 5.14 -1.49
N ASP A 21 2.86 5.59 -2.73
CA ASP A 21 3.27 6.91 -3.19
C ASP A 21 2.57 8.01 -2.39
N GLY A 22 1.27 7.85 -2.13
CA GLY A 22 0.53 8.78 -1.26
C GLY A 22 1.18 8.93 0.11
N LEU A 23 1.48 7.80 0.77
CA LEU A 23 2.11 7.82 2.08
C LEU A 23 3.50 8.48 2.07
N ALA A 24 4.29 8.27 1.01
CA ALA A 24 5.57 8.94 0.82
C ALA A 24 5.42 10.48 0.70
N HIS A 25 4.27 10.96 0.23
CA HIS A 25 3.91 12.38 0.15
C HIS A 25 3.13 12.90 1.37
N GLY A 26 2.89 12.08 2.40
CA GLY A 26 2.09 12.48 3.56
C GLY A 26 0.57 12.49 3.29
N GLU A 27 0.11 11.80 2.26
CA GLU A 27 -1.28 11.70 1.84
C GLU A 27 -1.81 10.27 1.99
N VAL A 28 -3.08 10.11 2.40
CA VAL A 28 -3.75 8.80 2.38
C VAL A 28 -4.60 8.70 1.13
N ARG A 29 -4.17 7.86 0.18
CA ARG A 29 -4.88 7.61 -1.09
C ARG A 29 -5.54 6.24 -1.06
N VAL A 30 -6.87 6.19 -1.17
CA VAL A 30 -7.66 4.95 -1.12
C VAL A 30 -8.32 4.72 -2.48
N GLN A 31 -8.19 3.50 -3.01
CA GLN A 31 -8.82 3.13 -4.28
C GLN A 31 -10.29 2.76 -4.08
N GLN A 32 -11.13 3.09 -5.07
CA GLN A 32 -12.52 2.66 -5.15
C GLN A 32 -12.69 1.76 -6.39
N CYS A 33 -13.39 0.64 -6.22
CA CYS A 33 -13.76 -0.22 -7.36
C CYS A 33 -14.69 0.56 -8.31
N THR A 34 -14.37 0.57 -9.60
CA THR A 34 -15.15 1.30 -10.60
C THR A 34 -16.50 0.64 -10.91
N GLU A 35 -16.63 -0.66 -10.67
CA GLU A 35 -17.85 -1.44 -10.90
C GLU A 35 -18.79 -1.39 -9.70
N CYS A 36 -18.36 -1.89 -8.53
CA CYS A 36 -19.23 -2.02 -7.36
C CYS A 36 -19.18 -0.82 -6.39
N LYS A 37 -18.34 0.19 -6.66
CA LYS A 37 -18.17 1.41 -5.85
C LYS A 37 -17.68 1.20 -4.41
N THR A 38 -17.19 0.01 -4.08
CA THR A 38 -16.60 -0.28 -2.76
C THR A 38 -15.18 0.27 -2.64
N TRP A 39 -14.84 0.79 -1.46
CA TRP A 39 -13.50 1.30 -1.12
C TRP A 39 -12.55 0.18 -0.66
N VAL A 40 -11.27 0.29 -1.03
CA VAL A 40 -10.20 -0.67 -0.67
C VAL A 40 -9.23 0.00 0.32
N PHE A 41 -9.47 -0.19 1.61
CA PHE A 41 -8.83 0.56 2.70
C PHE A 41 -7.40 0.13 3.08
N TYR A 42 -6.90 -0.98 2.55
CA TYR A 42 -5.56 -1.47 2.87
C TYR A 42 -5.07 -2.42 1.78
N PRO A 43 -3.83 -2.27 1.27
CA PRO A 43 -3.27 -3.21 0.31
C PRO A 43 -3.06 -4.59 0.97
N ARG A 44 -3.72 -5.63 0.44
CA ARG A 44 -3.52 -7.05 0.82
C ARG A 44 -2.72 -7.79 -0.25
N SER A 45 -1.59 -7.24 -0.67
CA SER A 45 -0.54 -7.90 -1.46
C SER A 45 0.59 -6.94 -1.79
#